data_AF-A0A150UWA7-F1
#
_entry.id   AF-A0A150UWA7-F1
#
_cell.length_a   1.000
_cell.length_b   1.000
_cell.length_c   1.000
_cell.angle_alpha   90.00
_cell.angle_beta   90.00
_cell.angle_gamma   90.00
#
_symmetry.space_group_name_H-M   'P 1'
#
loop_
_entity.id
_entity.type
_entity.pdbx_description
1 polymer ?
#
loop_
_entity_poly.entity_id
_entity_poly.type
_entity_poly.pdbx_seq_one_letter_code
_entity_poly.pdbx_strand_id
1 'polypeptide(L)'
;FDMLLSLEDQYFNEGYQLGVADGARAGKIEGRLFGLEKGFEKALEMGRLNGQTVVWKARLPRAHSTPLETDNKCGKFNCVDGSARLIKHIDRAAELTDPGTLETKNTEEAVNQFDERLAGARNKVTLISRIIGED
;
A
#
# COMPACT_ATOMS: atom_id res chain seq x y z
N PHE A 1 10.41 43.15 47.41
CA PHE A 1 9.09 42.89 46.82
C PHE A 1 9.18 42.75 45.29
N ASP A 2 10.08 43.47 44.60
CA ASP A 2 10.27 43.34 43.14
C ASP A 2 10.69 41.95 42.64
N MET A 3 11.47 41.19 43.41
CA MET A 3 11.85 39.82 42.99
C MET A 3 10.67 38.84 42.95
N LEU A 4 9.61 39.07 43.74
CA LEU A 4 8.41 38.21 43.75
C LEU A 4 7.50 38.55 42.55
N LEU A 5 7.49 39.81 42.12
CA LEU A 5 6.80 40.28 40.90
C LEU A 5 7.46 39.73 39.63
N SER A 6 8.78 39.56 39.60
CA SER A 6 9.48 38.97 38.45
C SER A 6 9.44 37.44 38.39
N LEU A 7 9.06 36.78 39.49
CA LEU A 7 9.12 35.32 39.61
C LEU A 7 8.02 34.63 38.80
N GLU A 8 6.82 35.20 38.76
CA GLU A 8 5.69 34.70 37.95
C GLU A 8 6.03 34.74 36.46
N ASP A 9 6.52 35.88 35.97
CA ASP A 9 6.95 36.04 34.57
C ASP A 9 8.09 35.09 34.20
N GLN A 10 9.00 34.80 35.13
CA GLN A 10 10.08 33.83 34.91
C GLN A 10 9.54 32.41 34.75
N TYR A 11 8.71 31.94 35.69
CA TYR A 11 8.11 30.61 35.60
C TYR A 11 7.16 30.47 34.41
N PHE A 12 6.45 31.54 34.04
CA PHE A 12 5.61 31.54 32.85
C PHE A 12 6.46 31.37 31.58
N ASN A 13 7.54 32.15 31.43
CA ASN A 13 8.44 32.03 30.30
C ASN A 13 9.15 30.68 30.26
N GLU A 14 9.58 30.16 31.41
CA GLU A 14 10.19 28.83 31.53
C GLU A 14 9.22 27.73 31.11
N GLY A 15 7.99 27.74 31.65
CA GLY A 15 6.95 26.78 31.30
C GLY A 15 6.56 26.85 29.83
N TYR A 16 6.49 28.07 29.26
CA TYR A 16 6.25 28.27 27.83
C TYR A 16 7.37 27.68 26.97
N GLN A 17 8.65 28.00 27.28
CA GLN A 17 9.80 27.47 26.54
C GLN A 17 9.88 25.95 26.64
N LEU A 18 9.64 25.39 27.83
CA LEU A 18 9.60 23.95 28.06
C LEU A 18 8.48 23.30 27.25
N GLY A 19 7.26 23.86 27.30
CA GLY A 19 6.11 23.37 26.55
C GLY A 19 6.32 23.43 25.04
N VAL A 20 6.96 24.49 24.52
CA VAL A 20 7.31 24.60 23.10
C VAL A 20 8.38 23.56 22.72
N ALA A 21 9.41 23.39 23.54
CA ALA A 21 10.48 22.43 23.28
C ALA A 21 9.96 20.98 23.30
N ASP A 22 9.14 20.64 24.30
CA ASP A 22 8.53 19.32 24.43
C ASP A 22 7.48 19.08 23.35
N GLY A 23 6.65 20.07 23.03
CA GLY A 23 5.69 19.99 21.94
C GLY A 23 6.35 19.77 20.57
N ALA A 24 7.44 20.48 20.27
CA ALA A 24 8.20 20.29 19.04
C ALA A 24 8.83 18.89 18.96
N ARG A 25 9.35 18.38 20.09
CA ARG A 25 9.90 17.02 20.18
C ARG A 25 8.81 15.96 20.00
N ALA A 26 7.72 16.07 20.75
CA ALA A 26 6.59 15.15 20.72
C ALA A 26 5.96 15.10 19.33
N GLY A 27 5.68 16.25 18.73
CA GLY A 27 5.11 16.33 17.38
C GLY A 27 6.01 15.69 16.31
N LYS A 28 7.33 15.83 16.42
CA LYS A 28 8.26 15.16 15.49
C LYS A 28 8.26 13.63 15.67
N ILE A 29 8.14 13.13 16.90
CA ILE A 29 8.06 11.70 17.17
C ILE A 29 6.74 11.13 16.66
N GLU A 30 5.63 11.79 17.01
CA GLU A 30 4.28 11.40 16.61
C GLU A 30 4.13 11.38 15.09
N GLY A 31 4.57 12.43 14.40
CA GLY A 31 4.51 12.49 12.94
C GLY A 31 5.29 11.36 12.26
N ARG A 32 6.45 10.96 12.82
CA ARG A 32 7.22 9.81 12.31
C ARG A 32 6.50 8.49 12.56
N LEU A 33 5.93 8.31 13.76
CA LEU A 33 5.21 7.10 14.13
C LEU A 33 3.98 6.92 13.24
N PHE A 34 3.18 7.97 13.10
CA PHE A 34 1.99 7.98 12.26
C PHE A 34 2.31 7.72 10.78
N GLY A 35 3.36 8.36 10.26
CA GLY A 35 3.80 8.13 8.88
C GLY A 35 4.22 6.69 8.63
N LEU A 36 4.94 6.06 9.58
CA LEU A 36 5.30 4.65 9.51
C LEU A 36 4.07 3.75 9.55
N GLU A 37 3.17 3.96 10.51
CA GLU A 37 1.93 3.18 10.64
C GLU A 37 1.12 3.20 9.35
N LYS A 38 0.90 4.39 8.77
CA LYS A 38 0.16 4.55 7.51
C LYS A 38 0.90 3.99 6.30
N GLY A 39 2.23 4.13 6.25
CA GLY A 39 3.05 3.50 5.22
C GLY A 39 2.91 1.97 5.24
N PHE A 40 2.98 1.36 6.43
CA PHE A 40 2.82 -0.08 6.59
C PHE A 40 1.41 -0.56 6.21
N GLU A 41 0.36 0.15 6.62
CA GLU A 41 -1.03 -0.18 6.24
C GLU A 41 -1.19 -0.23 4.71
N LYS A 42 -0.67 0.79 4.01
CA LYS A 42 -0.69 0.86 2.55
C LYS A 42 0.14 -0.26 1.89
N ALA A 43 1.33 -0.54 2.42
CA ALA A 43 2.20 -1.59 1.91
C ALA A 43 1.61 -3.00 2.10
N LEU A 44 0.95 -3.24 3.23
CA LEU A 44 0.26 -4.50 3.51
C LEU A 44 -0.89 -4.72 2.52
N GLU A 45 -1.71 -3.70 2.29
CA GLU A 45 -2.78 -3.77 1.31
C GLU A 45 -2.22 -3.99 -0.11
N MET A 46 -1.15 -3.28 -0.48
CA MET A 46 -0.48 -3.46 -1.77
C MET A 46 -0.01 -4.91 -1.97
N GLY A 47 0.58 -5.52 -0.92
CA GLY A 47 0.99 -6.91 -0.91
C GLY A 47 -0.18 -7.89 -1.03
N ARG A 48 -1.32 -7.60 -0.38
CA ARG A 48 -2.56 -8.37 -0.51
C ARG A 48 -3.05 -8.37 -1.97
N LEU A 49 -3.08 -7.21 -2.60
CA LEU A 49 -3.47 -7.07 -4.01
C LEU A 49 -2.48 -7.81 -4.93
N ASN A 50 -1.17 -7.72 -4.67
CA ASN A 50 -0.17 -8.51 -5.41
C ASN A 50 -0.50 -10.00 -5.34
N GLY A 51 -0.70 -10.54 -4.13
CA GLY A 51 -1.04 -11.95 -3.93
C GLY A 51 -2.27 -12.40 -4.73
N GLN A 52 -3.32 -11.57 -4.76
CA GLN A 52 -4.51 -11.83 -5.59
C GLN A 52 -4.15 -11.91 -7.08
N THR A 53 -3.35 -10.97 -7.59
CA THR A 53 -2.94 -10.97 -9.00
C THR A 53 -2.09 -12.18 -9.36
N VAL A 54 -1.21 -12.63 -8.46
CA VAL A 54 -0.41 -13.85 -8.65
C VAL A 54 -1.30 -15.08 -8.75
N VAL A 55 -2.30 -15.19 -7.87
CA VAL A 55 -3.27 -16.31 -7.91
C VAL A 55 -4.08 -16.26 -9.21
N TRP A 56 -4.60 -15.11 -9.63
CA TRP A 56 -5.34 -15.01 -10.88
C TRP A 56 -4.47 -15.28 -12.11
N LYS A 57 -3.21 -14.88 -12.10
CA LYS A 57 -2.25 -15.20 -13.17
C LYS A 57 -1.99 -16.70 -13.25
N ALA A 58 -1.88 -17.38 -12.10
CA ALA A 58 -1.80 -18.84 -12.04
C ALA A 58 -3.09 -19.52 -12.51
N ARG A 59 -4.25 -18.83 -12.44
CA ARG A 59 -5.56 -19.32 -12.89
C ARG A 59 -5.79 -19.30 -14.41
N LEU A 60 -4.91 -18.63 -15.16
CA LEU A 60 -5.02 -18.52 -16.61
C LEU A 60 -4.58 -19.83 -17.31
N PRO A 61 -5.23 -20.18 -18.44
CA PRO A 61 -4.87 -21.39 -19.19
C PRO A 61 -3.44 -21.29 -19.73
N ARG A 62 -2.64 -22.35 -19.53
CA ARG A 62 -1.29 -22.43 -20.08
C ARG A 62 -1.33 -22.63 -21.59
N ALA A 63 -0.55 -21.85 -22.33
CA ALA A 63 -0.47 -21.94 -23.80
C ALA A 63 0.06 -23.28 -24.34
N HIS A 64 0.68 -24.11 -23.48
CA HIS A 64 1.29 -25.41 -23.84
C HIS A 64 0.65 -26.61 -23.12
N SER A 65 -0.69 -26.68 -23.01
CA SER A 65 -1.32 -27.95 -22.64
C SER A 65 -1.39 -28.86 -23.87
N THR A 66 -0.57 -29.91 -23.92
CA THR A 66 -0.71 -30.99 -24.91
C THR A 66 -2.09 -31.65 -24.79
N PRO A 67 -2.70 -32.13 -25.90
CA PRO A 67 -4.09 -32.62 -25.91
C PRO A 67 -4.39 -33.84 -25.02
N LEU A 68 -3.36 -34.46 -24.42
CA LEU A 68 -3.45 -35.68 -23.62
C LEU A 68 -3.70 -35.45 -22.13
N GLU A 69 -3.68 -34.20 -21.64
CA GLU A 69 -3.96 -33.87 -20.24
C GLU A 69 -5.28 -33.10 -20.14
N THR A 70 -6.39 -33.83 -20.15
CA THR A 70 -7.75 -33.25 -20.08
C THR A 70 -8.10 -32.62 -18.73
N ASP A 71 -7.31 -32.81 -17.68
CA ASP A 71 -7.69 -32.40 -16.32
C ASP A 71 -6.87 -31.24 -15.69
N ASN A 72 -5.82 -30.70 -16.36
CA ASN A 72 -4.88 -29.82 -15.65
C ASN A 72 -4.37 -28.58 -16.42
N LYS A 73 -5.23 -27.90 -17.18
CA LYS A 73 -4.87 -26.67 -17.95
C LYS A 73 -4.34 -25.50 -17.10
N CYS A 74 -4.58 -25.53 -15.79
CA CYS A 74 -4.31 -24.47 -14.82
C CYS A 74 -3.58 -24.99 -13.56
N GLY A 75 -3.16 -26.26 -13.56
CA GLY A 75 -2.65 -26.90 -12.35
C GLY A 75 -3.73 -27.02 -11.26
N LYS A 76 -3.34 -26.83 -9.99
CA LYS A 76 -4.22 -27.05 -8.82
C LYS A 76 -5.34 -26.02 -8.62
N PHE A 77 -5.49 -25.04 -9.52
CA PHE A 77 -6.45 -23.95 -9.35
C PHE A 77 -7.62 -24.07 -10.33
N ASN A 78 -8.78 -23.56 -9.92
CA ASN A 78 -9.94 -23.43 -10.81
C ASN A 78 -9.57 -22.54 -12.01
N CYS A 79 -9.71 -23.08 -13.22
CA CYS A 79 -9.44 -22.35 -14.46
C CYS A 79 -10.43 -21.19 -14.61
N VAL A 80 -9.93 -20.03 -15.03
CA VAL A 80 -10.77 -18.90 -15.44
C VAL A 80 -10.62 -18.72 -16.96
N ASP A 81 -11.68 -18.23 -17.61
CA ASP A 81 -11.64 -17.95 -19.04
C ASP A 81 -10.55 -16.92 -19.36
N GLY A 82 -9.54 -17.34 -20.13
CA GLY A 82 -8.32 -16.59 -20.45
C GLY A 82 -8.54 -15.54 -21.53
N SER A 83 -9.62 -14.75 -21.45
CA SER A 83 -9.89 -13.72 -22.45
C SER A 83 -8.72 -12.73 -22.55
N ALA A 84 -8.38 -12.29 -23.76
CA ALA A 84 -7.28 -11.34 -23.98
C ALA A 84 -7.45 -10.03 -23.18
N ARG A 85 -8.70 -9.65 -22.87
CA ARG A 85 -9.01 -8.51 -22.01
C ARG A 85 -8.66 -8.78 -20.55
N LEU A 86 -9.05 -9.93 -20.01
CA LEU A 86 -8.75 -10.32 -18.64
C LEU A 86 -7.23 -10.41 -18.42
N ILE A 87 -6.51 -11.05 -19.35
CA ILE A 87 -5.05 -11.18 -19.28
C ILE A 87 -4.38 -9.80 -19.18
N LYS A 88 -4.75 -8.85 -20.05
CA LYS A 88 -4.21 -7.47 -19.99
C LYS A 88 -4.50 -6.76 -18.67
N HIS A 89 -5.67 -6.99 -18.07
CA HIS A 89 -5.99 -6.40 -16.78
C HIS A 89 -5.18 -7.03 -15.63
N ILE A 90 -5.01 -8.35 -15.65
CA ILE A 90 -4.18 -9.08 -14.68
C ILE A 90 -2.71 -8.64 -14.79
N ASP A 91 -2.16 -8.57 -16.00
CA ASP A 91 -0.77 -8.13 -16.19
C ASP A 91 -0.56 -6.69 -15.72
N ARG A 92 -1.50 -5.78 -16.04
CA ARG A 92 -1.42 -4.40 -15.54
C ARG A 92 -1.52 -4.32 -14.02
N ALA A 93 -2.35 -5.15 -13.39
CA ALA A 93 -2.44 -5.21 -11.94
C ALA A 93 -1.15 -5.77 -11.32
N ALA A 94 -0.55 -6.79 -11.93
CA ALA A 94 0.73 -7.34 -11.51
C ALA A 94 1.87 -6.31 -11.61
N GLU A 95 1.93 -5.54 -12.70
CA GLU A 95 2.88 -4.43 -12.84
C GLU A 95 2.70 -3.38 -11.74
N LEU A 96 1.46 -2.94 -11.48
CA LEU A 96 1.19 -1.92 -10.47
C LEU A 96 1.55 -2.38 -9.06
N THR A 97 1.37 -3.67 -8.77
CA THR A 97 1.55 -4.27 -7.45
C THR A 97 2.94 -4.87 -7.23
N ASP A 98 3.84 -4.85 -8.23
CA ASP A 98 5.15 -5.50 -8.17
C ASP A 98 6.07 -4.89 -7.09
N PRO A 99 6.44 -5.65 -6.03
CA PRO A 99 7.25 -5.14 -4.94
C PRO A 99 8.66 -4.72 -5.38
N GLY A 100 9.19 -5.29 -6.46
CA GLY A 100 10.52 -4.93 -6.97
C GLY A 100 10.60 -3.52 -7.55
N THR A 101 9.45 -2.91 -7.88
CA THR A 101 9.36 -1.59 -8.51
C THR A 101 8.68 -0.54 -7.63
N LEU A 102 8.31 -0.88 -6.40
CA LEU A 102 7.72 0.06 -5.45
C LEU A 102 8.82 0.87 -4.76
N GLU A 103 8.69 2.20 -4.78
CA GLU A 103 9.59 3.06 -4.01
C GLU A 103 9.20 3.07 -2.53
N THR A 104 10.16 2.84 -1.66
CA THR A 104 9.97 2.78 -0.20
C THR A 104 10.60 3.98 0.52
N LYS A 105 10.96 5.03 -0.23
CA LYS A 105 11.49 6.27 0.35
C LYS A 105 10.36 7.09 0.96
N ASN A 106 10.68 7.86 1.99
CA ASN A 106 9.74 8.79 2.63
C ASN A 106 9.89 10.21 2.05
N THR A 107 9.91 10.33 0.72
CA THR A 107 9.80 11.63 0.04
C THR A 107 8.37 11.82 -0.43
N GLU A 108 7.93 13.07 -0.60
CA GLU A 108 6.57 13.38 -1.02
C GLU A 108 6.22 12.73 -2.36
N GLU A 109 7.15 12.76 -3.31
CA GLU A 109 6.98 12.17 -4.63
C GLU A 109 6.83 10.64 -4.57
N ALA A 110 7.64 9.97 -3.73
CA ALA A 110 7.57 8.52 -3.55
C ALA A 110 6.24 8.10 -2.92
N VAL A 111 5.76 8.85 -1.93
CA VAL A 111 4.46 8.59 -1.29
C VAL A 111 3.31 8.79 -2.27
N ASN A 112 3.33 9.88 -3.06
CA ASN A 112 2.32 10.14 -4.06
C ASN A 112 2.29 9.06 -5.15
N GLN A 113 3.47 8.66 -5.65
CA GLN A 113 3.57 7.57 -6.62
C GLN A 113 3.04 6.24 -6.06
N PHE A 114 3.33 5.94 -4.79
CA PHE A 114 2.82 4.76 -4.12
C PHE A 114 1.28 4.79 -4.06
N ASP A 115 0.70 5.92 -3.66
CA ASP A 115 -0.75 6.10 -3.54
C ASP A 115 -1.47 5.99 -4.89
N GLU A 116 -0.91 6.59 -5.95
CA GLU A 116 -1.43 6.45 -7.31
C GLU A 116 -1.43 4.99 -7.78
N ARG A 117 -0.33 4.26 -7.52
CA ARG A 117 -0.22 2.83 -7.86
C ARG A 117 -1.22 1.99 -7.07
N LEU A 118 -1.37 2.25 -5.78
CA LEU A 118 -2.32 1.55 -4.92
C LEU A 118 -3.76 1.78 -5.39
N ALA A 119 -4.13 3.02 -5.71
CA ALA A 119 -5.45 3.36 -6.25
C ALA A 119 -5.68 2.67 -7.61
N GLY A 120 -4.69 2.69 -8.49
CA GLY A 120 -4.72 1.99 -9.77
C GLY A 120 -4.92 0.48 -9.61
N ALA A 121 -4.20 -0.14 -8.67
CA ALA A 121 -4.28 -1.56 -8.38
C ALA A 121 -5.65 -1.96 -7.84
N ARG A 122 -6.22 -1.19 -6.90
CA ARG A 122 -7.58 -1.39 -6.39
C ARG A 122 -8.60 -1.39 -7.52
N ASN A 123 -8.53 -0.40 -8.40
CA ASN A 123 -9.43 -0.30 -9.54
C ASN A 123 -9.32 -1.52 -10.48
N LYS A 124 -8.10 -2.03 -10.72
CA LYS A 124 -7.90 -3.24 -11.53
C LYS A 124 -8.43 -4.49 -10.86
N VAL A 125 -8.19 -4.65 -9.56
CA VAL A 125 -8.68 -5.79 -8.77
C VAL A 125 -10.20 -5.84 -8.79
N THR A 126 -10.89 -4.73 -8.52
CA THR A 126 -12.35 -4.65 -8.62
C THR A 126 -12.86 -5.00 -10.02
N LEU A 127 -12.18 -4.53 -11.06
CA LEU A 127 -12.54 -4.86 -12.45
C LEU A 127 -12.35 -6.35 -12.75
N ILE A 128 -11.24 -6.94 -12.29
CA ILE A 128 -10.94 -8.36 -12.48
C ILE A 128 -11.96 -9.22 -11.73
N SER A 129 -12.22 -8.95 -10.45
CA SER A 129 -13.25 -9.62 -9.65
C SER A 129 -14.60 -9.68 -10.37
N ARG A 130 -15.06 -8.56 -10.94
CA ARG A 130 -16.30 -8.50 -11.72
C ARG A 130 -16.27 -9.32 -13.01
N ILE A 131 -15.13 -9.38 -13.70
CA ILE A 131 -14.98 -10.19 -14.93
C ILE A 131 -15.02 -11.68 -14.57
N ILE A 132 -14.43 -12.07 -13.44
CA ILE A 132 -14.36 -13.46 -12.98
C ILE A 132 -15.67 -13.90 -12.30
N GLY A 133 -16.41 -12.97 -11.71
CA GLY A 133 -17.61 -13.25 -10.91
C GLY A 133 -17.27 -13.61 -9.44
N GLU A 134 -16.13 -13.14 -8.94
CA GLU A 134 -15.65 -13.33 -7.56
C GLU A 134 -15.66 -11.96 -6.84
N ASP A 135 -16.86 -11.49 -6.45
CA ASP A 135 -17.07 -10.28 -5.62
C ASP A 135 -17.25 -10.64 -4.14
#